data_AF-A0A5S9MN60-F1
#
_entry.id   AF-A0A5S9MN60-F1
#
_cell.length_a   1.000
_cell.length_b   1.000
_cell.length_c   1.000
_cell.angle_alpha   90.00
_cell.angle_beta   90.00
_cell.angle_gamma   90.00
#
_symmetry.space_group_name_H-M   'P 1'
#
loop_
_entity.id
_entity.type
_entity.pdbx_description
1 polymer ?
#
loop_
_entity_poly.entity_id
_entity_poly.type
_entity_poly.pdbx_seq_one_letter_code
_entity_poly.pdbx_strand_id
1 'polypeptide(L)'
;MAYQYANEAKLGSVGGQTHLSIYYGTNTGFWNTASWSSDLFGFYTTPTNVTVEMTGYFLPPQTGSYTFFFPTVDDSAILSVGGNVAFECCAQEQPPITSTDFTVSVIKPWGAAAPTDIKGSTYMYAGYYYPIKIVYSNAVALARLLVSVVLPDGTEVDNDFEGYVYSFDDDLSQPNCTIPDPSKHTTSIVTTTTELWTGTFTSTSTEMTTITGTNGVPTDETIIVVKTPTIASTAITTTEAWTGTFTSTSTEMT
;
A
#
# COMPACT_ATOMS: atom_id res chain seq x y z
N MET A 1 5.78 -6.91 23.64
CA MET A 1 5.53 -6.98 22.18
C MET A 1 5.76 -5.66 21.45
N ALA A 2 5.27 -4.49 21.92
CA ALA A 2 5.41 -3.24 21.16
C ALA A 2 6.83 -2.68 21.01
N TYR A 3 7.61 -2.59 22.10
CA TYR A 3 8.92 -1.92 22.10
C TYR A 3 9.92 -2.48 23.11
N GLN A 4 9.47 -2.96 24.28
CA GLN A 4 10.36 -3.39 25.37
C GLN A 4 11.30 -4.55 25.02
N TYR A 5 11.05 -5.32 23.94
CA TYR A 5 11.98 -6.34 23.47
C TYR A 5 13.35 -5.77 23.11
N ALA A 6 13.40 -4.50 22.66
CA ALA A 6 14.65 -3.82 22.31
C ALA A 6 15.48 -3.39 23.53
N ASN A 7 14.95 -3.55 24.74
CA ASN A 7 15.73 -3.37 25.98
C ASN A 7 16.60 -4.61 26.29
N GLU A 8 16.28 -5.76 25.69
CA GLU A 8 17.07 -6.98 25.79
C GLU A 8 18.24 -6.95 24.79
N ALA A 9 19.23 -7.83 24.98
CA ALA A 9 20.40 -7.88 24.10
C ALA A 9 20.03 -8.27 22.66
N LYS A 10 20.34 -7.41 21.68
CA LYS A 10 20.21 -7.71 20.25
C LYS A 10 21.22 -8.78 19.85
N LEU A 11 20.72 -9.94 19.39
CA LEU A 11 21.56 -11.07 18.96
C LEU A 11 22.22 -10.82 17.59
N GLY A 12 21.54 -10.12 16.69
CA GLY A 12 21.99 -9.84 15.32
C GLY A 12 20.84 -9.36 14.43
N SER A 13 21.06 -9.35 13.12
CA SER A 13 20.06 -9.00 12.10
C SER A 13 20.41 -9.58 10.73
N VAL A 14 19.39 -9.76 9.90
CA VAL A 14 19.49 -10.08 8.46
C VAL A 14 18.57 -9.14 7.70
N GLY A 15 18.89 -8.84 6.44
CA GLY A 15 18.11 -7.94 5.57
C GLY A 15 17.56 -8.65 4.33
N GLY A 16 16.71 -7.96 3.58
CA GLY A 16 16.20 -8.41 2.27
C GLY A 16 15.29 -9.65 2.32
N GLN A 17 14.61 -9.89 3.44
CA GLN A 17 13.69 -11.02 3.58
C GLN A 17 12.33 -10.69 2.99
N THR A 18 11.85 -11.53 2.06
CA THR A 18 10.49 -11.43 1.50
C THR A 18 9.57 -12.53 2.01
N HIS A 19 10.13 -13.65 2.46
CA HIS A 19 9.38 -14.76 3.05
C HIS A 19 9.21 -14.49 4.55
N LEU A 20 8.04 -14.01 4.95
CA LEU A 20 7.80 -13.48 6.30
C LEU A 20 7.28 -14.51 7.31
N SER A 21 6.87 -15.70 6.85
CA SER A 21 6.37 -16.73 7.75
C SER A 21 7.51 -17.43 8.49
N ILE A 22 7.27 -17.70 9.77
CA ILE A 22 8.15 -18.49 10.64
C ILE A 22 7.61 -19.90 10.76
N TYR A 23 8.47 -20.86 10.43
CA TYR A 23 8.22 -22.26 10.70
C TYR A 23 9.47 -22.92 11.27
N TYR A 24 9.35 -23.40 12.50
CA TYR A 24 10.39 -24.17 13.16
C TYR A 24 9.78 -25.28 14.00
N GLY A 25 10.42 -26.45 13.98
CA GLY A 25 10.04 -27.57 14.80
C GLY A 25 11.23 -28.38 15.28
N THR A 26 11.11 -28.93 16.48
CA THR A 26 12.11 -29.85 17.05
C THR A 26 11.44 -31.19 17.37
N ASN A 27 12.25 -32.24 17.52
CA ASN A 27 11.76 -33.52 18.02
C ASN A 27 11.14 -33.33 19.42
N THR A 28 10.00 -33.98 19.66
CA THR A 28 9.24 -33.87 20.92
C THR A 28 10.06 -34.16 22.17
N GLY A 29 11.10 -34.99 22.07
CA GLY A 29 12.05 -35.25 23.16
C GLY A 29 12.88 -34.04 23.59
N PHE A 30 12.95 -32.97 22.79
CA PHE A 30 13.74 -31.77 23.03
C PHE A 30 12.88 -30.51 23.26
N TRP A 31 11.57 -30.65 23.46
CA TRP A 31 10.69 -29.49 23.63
C TRP A 31 11.03 -28.63 24.85
N ASN A 32 11.62 -29.22 25.89
CA ASN A 32 12.02 -28.49 27.10
C ASN A 32 13.48 -27.99 27.07
N THR A 33 14.13 -28.01 25.91
CA THR A 33 15.54 -27.60 25.75
C THR A 33 15.69 -26.61 24.62
N ALA A 34 16.57 -25.63 24.81
CA ALA A 34 16.93 -24.70 23.74
C ALA A 34 17.65 -25.46 22.61
N SER A 35 17.31 -25.16 21.37
CA SER A 35 17.93 -25.78 20.19
C SER A 35 18.37 -24.71 19.21
N TRP A 36 19.61 -24.84 18.73
CA TRP A 36 20.17 -23.94 17.73
C TRP A 36 19.76 -24.35 16.33
N SER A 37 19.44 -23.38 15.48
CA SER A 37 19.17 -23.58 14.06
C SER A 37 19.33 -22.26 13.28
N SER A 38 19.40 -22.36 11.95
CA SER A 38 19.33 -21.25 11.01
C SER A 38 17.98 -21.14 10.30
N ASP A 39 16.96 -21.90 10.74
CA ASP A 39 15.64 -21.93 10.07
C ASP A 39 14.92 -20.56 10.09
N LEU A 40 15.25 -19.69 11.03
CA LEU A 40 14.72 -18.32 11.06
C LEU A 40 15.56 -17.41 10.16
N PHE A 41 15.10 -17.21 8.92
CA PHE A 41 15.68 -16.26 7.97
C PHE A 41 17.18 -16.50 7.66
N GLY A 42 17.67 -17.73 7.83
CA GLY A 42 19.09 -18.08 7.71
C GLY A 42 19.96 -17.63 8.90
N PHE A 43 19.40 -16.96 9.91
CA PHE A 43 20.13 -16.45 11.06
C PHE A 43 20.33 -17.55 12.12
N TYR A 44 21.59 -17.85 12.45
CA TYR A 44 21.92 -18.89 13.44
C TYR A 44 21.61 -18.41 14.86
N THR A 45 20.53 -18.93 15.44
CA THR A 45 20.01 -18.54 16.76
C THR A 45 19.35 -19.73 17.45
N THR A 46 18.61 -19.51 18.54
CA THR A 46 17.74 -20.50 19.20
C THR A 46 16.26 -20.22 18.89
N PRO A 47 15.68 -20.76 17.80
CA PRO A 47 14.29 -20.48 17.44
C PRO A 47 13.27 -20.94 18.49
N THR A 48 13.68 -21.85 19.38
CA THR A 48 12.91 -22.32 20.54
C THR A 48 12.58 -21.20 21.53
N ASN A 49 13.35 -20.12 21.59
CA ASN A 49 13.24 -19.08 22.62
C ASN A 49 13.88 -17.78 22.12
N VAL A 50 13.15 -17.03 21.31
CA VAL A 50 13.65 -15.83 20.64
C VAL A 50 12.52 -14.84 20.39
N THR A 51 12.86 -13.55 20.37
CA THR A 51 11.98 -12.50 19.85
C THR A 51 12.57 -11.95 18.56
N VAL A 52 11.75 -11.85 17.52
CA VAL A 52 12.10 -11.35 16.19
C VAL A 52 11.30 -10.09 15.93
N GLU A 53 11.97 -9.04 15.50
CA GLU A 53 11.37 -7.84 14.93
C GLU A 53 11.62 -7.84 13.42
N MET A 54 10.57 -7.66 12.63
CA MET A 54 10.63 -7.45 11.18
C MET A 54 10.10 -6.05 10.90
N THR A 55 10.88 -5.22 10.22
CA THR A 55 10.48 -3.89 9.79
C THR A 55 10.66 -3.75 8.28
N GLY A 56 9.83 -2.89 7.69
CA GLY A 56 9.88 -2.55 6.28
C GLY A 56 8.71 -1.68 5.89
N TYR A 57 8.54 -1.46 4.60
CA TYR A 57 7.42 -0.73 4.03
C TYR A 57 6.63 -1.62 3.10
N PHE A 58 5.31 -1.66 3.29
CA PHE A 58 4.39 -2.31 2.37
C PHE A 58 3.99 -1.33 1.26
N LEU A 59 4.09 -1.78 0.00
CA LEU A 59 3.70 -1.05 -1.20
C LEU A 59 2.41 -1.66 -1.77
N PRO A 60 1.25 -1.01 -1.55
CA PRO A 60 -0.01 -1.46 -2.12
C PRO A 60 -0.02 -1.23 -3.65
N PRO A 61 -0.24 -2.27 -4.47
CA PRO A 61 -0.39 -2.09 -5.93
C PRO A 61 -1.75 -1.48 -6.32
N GLN A 62 -2.75 -1.56 -5.43
CA GLN A 62 -4.12 -1.10 -5.66
C GLN A 62 -4.64 -0.30 -4.46
N THR A 63 -5.48 0.70 -4.70
CA THR A 63 -6.15 1.42 -3.62
C THR A 63 -7.31 0.59 -3.10
N GLY A 64 -7.39 0.39 -1.78
CA GLY A 64 -8.49 -0.35 -1.17
C GLY A 64 -8.16 -0.91 0.21
N SER A 65 -8.99 -1.83 0.69
CA SER A 65 -8.79 -2.50 1.98
C SER A 65 -7.87 -3.70 1.84
N TYR A 66 -6.82 -3.73 2.65
CA TYR A 66 -5.90 -4.86 2.79
C TYR A 66 -6.18 -5.53 4.13
N THR A 67 -6.45 -6.83 4.12
CA THR A 67 -6.73 -7.58 5.35
C THR A 67 -5.56 -8.49 5.65
N PHE A 68 -4.70 -8.07 6.57
CA PHE A 68 -3.60 -8.88 7.08
C PHE A 68 -4.12 -9.88 8.09
N PHE A 69 -3.53 -11.05 8.13
CA PHE A 69 -3.92 -12.06 9.11
C PHE A 69 -2.82 -13.05 9.40
N PHE A 70 -2.93 -13.64 10.58
CA PHE A 70 -2.12 -14.75 11.01
C PHE A 70 -2.98 -16.01 11.06
N PRO A 71 -2.84 -16.94 10.09
CA PRO A 71 -3.55 -18.22 10.13
C PRO A 71 -3.30 -19.00 11.43
N THR A 72 -2.08 -18.89 11.98
CA THR A 72 -1.72 -19.45 13.28
C THR A 72 -0.54 -18.69 13.90
N VAL A 73 -0.51 -18.65 15.24
CA VAL A 73 0.57 -18.06 16.04
C VAL A 73 0.93 -18.98 17.20
N ASP A 74 2.22 -19.26 17.35
CA ASP A 74 2.81 -20.01 18.45
C ASP A 74 4.21 -19.43 18.71
N ASP A 75 4.46 -18.60 19.73
CA ASP A 75 3.61 -18.29 20.89
C ASP A 75 2.89 -16.94 20.82
N SER A 76 3.54 -15.87 20.33
CA SER A 76 2.89 -14.54 20.29
C SER A 76 3.39 -13.70 19.13
N ALA A 77 2.50 -12.87 18.58
CA ALA A 77 2.81 -11.99 17.48
C ALA A 77 1.94 -10.74 17.49
N ILE A 78 2.52 -9.62 17.05
CA ILE A 78 1.78 -8.41 16.69
C ILE A 78 2.17 -7.99 15.28
N LEU A 79 1.24 -7.33 14.58
CA LEU A 79 1.46 -6.58 13.36
C LEU A 79 0.98 -5.14 13.59
N SER A 80 1.81 -4.17 13.22
CA SER A 80 1.49 -2.75 13.17
C SER A 80 1.68 -2.24 11.74
N VAL A 81 0.76 -1.40 11.28
CA VAL A 81 0.79 -0.80 9.94
C VAL A 81 0.55 0.71 10.05
N GLY A 82 1.39 1.50 9.38
CA GLY A 82 1.27 2.96 9.29
C GLY A 82 2.38 3.73 10.02
N GLY A 83 2.61 4.96 9.54
CA GLY A 83 3.54 5.89 10.18
C GLY A 83 3.10 6.26 11.59
N ASN A 84 4.05 6.36 12.52
CA ASN A 84 3.81 6.56 13.96
C ASN A 84 3.00 5.43 14.64
N VAL A 85 2.75 4.32 13.93
CA VAL A 85 2.11 3.11 14.47
C VAL A 85 3.11 1.95 14.47
N ALA A 86 3.67 1.63 13.30
CA ALA A 86 4.78 0.68 13.19
C ALA A 86 6.10 1.33 13.64
N PHE A 87 6.47 2.41 12.95
CA PHE A 87 7.64 3.27 13.19
C PHE A 87 7.44 4.60 12.43
N GLU A 88 8.35 5.57 12.60
CA GLU A 88 8.27 6.87 11.91
C GLU A 88 8.71 6.75 10.43
N CYS A 89 8.19 7.61 9.55
CA CYS A 89 8.59 7.57 8.13
C CYS A 89 10.08 7.95 7.96
N CYS A 90 10.79 7.28 7.05
CA CYS A 90 12.24 7.39 6.82
C CYS A 90 13.13 7.10 8.04
N ALA A 91 12.60 6.34 9.02
CA ALA A 91 13.26 6.02 10.28
C ALA A 91 13.06 4.53 10.63
N GLN A 92 13.26 3.64 9.66
CA GLN A 92 13.05 2.20 9.80
C GLN A 92 14.02 1.56 10.81
N GLU A 93 15.25 2.06 10.91
CA GLU A 93 16.33 1.46 11.72
C GLU A 93 16.41 2.07 13.13
N GLN A 94 15.58 3.06 13.43
CA GLN A 94 15.49 3.68 14.75
C GLN A 94 14.93 2.71 15.80
N PRO A 95 15.20 2.97 17.11
CA PRO A 95 14.58 2.21 18.19
C PRO A 95 13.05 2.19 18.07
N PRO A 96 12.38 1.09 18.46
CA PRO A 96 10.95 0.96 18.27
C PRO A 96 10.17 2.01 19.08
N ILE A 97 9.20 2.64 18.42
CA ILE A 97 8.25 3.55 19.06
C ILE A 97 7.32 2.82 20.03
N THR A 98 6.68 3.55 20.92
CA THR A 98 5.88 3.01 22.03
C THR A 98 4.42 2.70 21.66
N SER A 99 4.03 2.85 20.39
CA SER A 99 2.65 2.59 19.96
C SER A 99 2.22 1.15 20.25
N THR A 100 1.01 1.01 20.77
CA THR A 100 0.31 -0.27 20.98
C THR A 100 -0.94 -0.38 20.12
N ASP A 101 -1.08 0.47 19.10
CA ASP A 101 -2.18 0.44 18.14
C ASP A 101 -1.90 -0.66 17.10
N PHE A 102 -2.10 -1.91 17.50
CA PHE A 102 -1.80 -3.06 16.67
C PHE A 102 -2.91 -3.31 15.64
N THR A 103 -2.53 -3.48 14.38
CA THR A 103 -3.44 -3.96 13.33
C THR A 103 -3.87 -5.40 13.60
N VAL A 104 -2.94 -6.26 13.99
CA VAL A 104 -3.20 -7.63 14.44
C VAL A 104 -2.45 -7.85 15.76
N SER A 105 -3.11 -8.46 16.75
CA SER A 105 -2.48 -8.78 18.02
C SER A 105 -2.94 -10.14 18.53
N VAL A 106 -1.98 -11.02 18.78
CA VAL A 106 -2.23 -12.41 19.17
C VAL A 106 -1.23 -12.85 20.21
N ILE A 107 -1.75 -13.40 21.31
CA ILE A 107 -0.97 -14.11 22.32
C ILE A 107 -1.63 -15.48 22.50
N LYS A 108 -0.90 -16.55 22.22
CA LYS A 108 -1.37 -17.92 22.45
C LYS A 108 -1.43 -18.16 23.96
N PRO A 109 -2.59 -18.60 24.50
CA PRO A 109 -2.68 -18.99 25.90
C PRO A 109 -1.82 -20.24 26.18
N TRP A 110 -1.19 -20.28 27.35
CA TRP A 110 -0.34 -21.39 27.76
C TRP A 110 -1.11 -22.72 27.83
N GLY A 111 -0.57 -23.75 27.18
CA GLY A 111 -1.18 -25.08 27.13
C GLY A 111 -2.50 -25.17 26.35
N ALA A 112 -2.92 -24.11 25.66
CA ALA A 112 -4.10 -24.10 24.80
C ALA A 112 -3.73 -24.24 23.32
N ALA A 113 -4.75 -24.52 22.50
CA ALA A 113 -4.60 -24.50 21.05
C ALA A 113 -4.20 -23.08 20.58
N ALA A 114 -3.39 -23.03 19.52
CA ALA A 114 -3.03 -21.78 18.88
C ALA A 114 -4.30 -21.06 18.36
N PRO A 115 -4.44 -19.75 18.61
CA PRO A 115 -5.44 -18.94 17.96
C PRO A 115 -5.33 -19.08 16.43
N THR A 116 -6.49 -19.12 15.74
CA THR A 116 -6.57 -19.26 14.29
C THR A 116 -7.27 -18.07 13.66
N ASP A 117 -6.83 -17.68 12.47
CA ASP A 117 -7.50 -16.69 11.61
C ASP A 117 -7.72 -15.32 12.28
N ILE A 118 -6.69 -14.78 12.96
CA ILE A 118 -6.77 -13.43 13.54
C ILE A 118 -6.41 -12.42 12.47
N LYS A 119 -7.36 -11.52 12.18
CA LYS A 119 -7.31 -10.58 11.07
C LYS A 119 -7.30 -9.13 11.55
N GLY A 120 -6.73 -8.26 10.73
CA GLY A 120 -6.75 -6.82 10.88
C GLY A 120 -6.70 -6.15 9.52
N SER A 121 -7.58 -5.18 9.30
CA SER A 121 -7.68 -4.51 8.00
C SER A 121 -7.11 -3.09 8.07
N THR A 122 -6.48 -2.67 6.98
CA THR A 122 -5.99 -1.29 6.79
C THR A 122 -6.36 -0.83 5.38
N TYR A 123 -6.97 0.34 5.27
CA TYR A 123 -7.21 0.95 3.98
C TYR A 123 -5.94 1.64 3.50
N MET A 124 -5.49 1.30 2.29
CA MET A 124 -4.26 1.81 1.71
C MET A 124 -4.51 2.41 0.33
N TYR A 125 -3.71 3.42 -0.01
CA TYR A 125 -3.73 4.08 -1.32
C TYR A 125 -2.53 3.59 -2.14
N ALA A 126 -2.78 3.20 -3.39
CA ALA A 126 -1.76 2.64 -4.27
C ALA A 126 -0.53 3.55 -4.39
N GLY A 127 0.67 2.97 -4.41
CA GLY A 127 1.92 3.69 -4.65
C GLY A 127 2.51 4.42 -3.44
N TYR A 128 1.84 4.45 -2.29
CA TYR A 128 2.39 4.97 -1.04
C TYR A 128 3.03 3.86 -0.21
N TYR A 129 4.20 4.12 0.37
CA TYR A 129 4.88 3.17 1.25
C TYR A 129 4.33 3.26 2.69
N TYR A 130 3.73 2.19 3.18
CA TYR A 130 3.20 2.10 4.54
C TYR A 130 4.20 1.37 5.45
N PRO A 131 4.72 2.01 6.52
CA PRO A 131 5.53 1.32 7.53
C PRO A 131 4.80 0.07 8.05
N ILE A 132 5.48 -1.07 8.06
CA ILE A 132 4.98 -2.33 8.62
C ILE A 132 5.97 -2.88 9.64
N LYS A 133 5.46 -3.32 10.79
CA LYS A 133 6.27 -3.94 11.84
C LYS A 133 5.59 -5.20 12.35
N ILE A 134 6.29 -6.33 12.26
CA ILE A 134 5.90 -7.59 12.91
C ILE A 134 6.84 -7.83 14.08
N VAL A 135 6.31 -8.08 15.26
CA VAL A 135 7.10 -8.59 16.39
C VAL A 135 6.56 -9.94 16.78
N TYR A 136 7.42 -10.95 16.71
CA TYR A 136 7.12 -12.34 17.02
C TYR A 136 7.95 -12.80 18.21
N SER A 137 7.39 -13.58 19.10
CA SER A 137 8.13 -14.21 20.20
C SER A 137 7.75 -15.67 20.33
N ASN A 138 8.78 -16.51 20.41
CA ASN A 138 8.68 -17.90 20.84
C ASN A 138 9.31 -18.06 22.22
N ALA A 139 8.67 -18.82 23.10
CA ALA A 139 9.22 -19.11 24.42
C ALA A 139 9.66 -20.57 24.57
N VAL A 140 9.08 -21.51 23.81
CA VAL A 140 9.46 -22.92 23.90
C VAL A 140 9.15 -23.73 22.63
N ALA A 141 9.93 -24.78 22.36
CA ALA A 141 9.62 -25.82 21.38
C ALA A 141 9.36 -25.32 19.93
N LEU A 142 8.09 -25.23 19.52
CA LEU A 142 7.69 -24.95 18.14
C LEU A 142 7.64 -23.44 17.92
N ALA A 143 8.15 -22.97 16.79
CA ALA A 143 7.98 -21.58 16.38
C ALA A 143 7.05 -21.53 15.17
N ARG A 144 5.88 -20.89 15.30
CA ARG A 144 4.92 -20.74 14.18
C ARG A 144 4.38 -19.32 14.10
N LEU A 145 4.58 -18.71 12.95
CA LEU A 145 3.86 -17.51 12.52
C LEU A 145 3.63 -17.64 11.04
N LEU A 146 2.39 -17.85 10.62
CA LEU A 146 2.05 -17.72 9.19
C LEU A 146 1.59 -16.29 8.96
N VAL A 147 2.10 -15.66 7.90
CA VAL A 147 1.78 -14.27 7.55
C VAL A 147 1.15 -14.23 6.18
N SER A 148 -0.05 -13.65 6.11
CA SER A 148 -0.81 -13.56 4.88
C SER A 148 -1.55 -12.22 4.79
N VAL A 149 -1.89 -11.80 3.57
CA VAL A 149 -2.73 -10.63 3.31
C VAL A 149 -3.72 -10.92 2.19
N VAL A 150 -4.98 -10.53 2.39
CA VAL A 150 -5.97 -10.45 1.31
C VAL A 150 -5.95 -9.04 0.74
N LEU A 151 -5.68 -8.93 -0.56
CA LEU A 151 -5.63 -7.69 -1.33
C LEU A 151 -7.05 -7.16 -1.64
N PRO A 152 -7.20 -5.90 -2.09
CA PRO A 152 -8.50 -5.32 -2.44
C PRO A 152 -9.29 -6.09 -3.51
N ASP A 153 -8.60 -6.76 -4.45
CA ASP A 153 -9.21 -7.58 -5.50
C ASP A 153 -9.60 -9.00 -5.04
N GLY A 154 -9.33 -9.33 -3.77
CA GLY A 154 -9.60 -10.64 -3.18
C GLY A 154 -8.47 -11.65 -3.34
N THR A 155 -7.38 -11.30 -4.00
CA THR A 155 -6.19 -12.17 -4.09
C THR A 155 -5.55 -12.32 -2.71
N GLU A 156 -5.14 -13.54 -2.36
CA GLU A 156 -4.42 -13.84 -1.13
C GLU A 156 -2.93 -13.97 -1.45
N VAL A 157 -2.09 -13.27 -0.68
CA VAL A 157 -0.62 -13.37 -0.74
C VAL A 157 -0.18 -14.02 0.56
N ASP A 158 0.42 -15.20 0.43
CA ASP A 158 0.85 -16.04 1.54
C ASP A 158 2.36 -16.15 1.60
N ASN A 159 2.93 -15.89 2.78
CA ASN A 159 4.34 -16.04 3.12
C ASN A 159 5.33 -15.19 2.30
N ASP A 160 5.34 -15.29 0.97
CA ASP A 160 6.24 -14.57 0.08
C ASP A 160 5.61 -13.23 -0.34
N PHE A 161 6.15 -12.16 0.23
CA PHE A 161 5.75 -10.78 0.01
C PHE A 161 6.69 -10.07 -0.98
N GLU A 162 7.43 -10.81 -1.80
CA GLU A 162 8.26 -10.22 -2.85
C GLU A 162 7.42 -9.30 -3.75
N GLY A 163 7.92 -8.09 -4.00
CA GLY A 163 7.20 -7.05 -4.73
C GLY A 163 6.22 -6.21 -3.89
N TYR A 164 5.92 -6.62 -2.65
CA TYR A 164 5.07 -5.88 -1.73
C TYR A 164 5.85 -5.23 -0.58
N VAL A 165 6.93 -5.84 -0.11
CA VAL A 165 7.71 -5.32 1.02
C VAL A 165 9.09 -4.83 0.61
N TYR A 166 9.47 -3.69 1.17
CA TYR A 166 10.70 -2.97 0.85
C TYR A 166 11.36 -2.46 2.12
N SER A 167 12.62 -2.06 2.03
CA SER A 167 13.34 -1.37 3.10
C SER A 167 14.09 -0.18 2.52
N PHE A 168 14.25 0.84 3.33
CA PHE A 168 15.02 2.04 3.01
C PHE A 168 15.90 2.35 4.20
N ASP A 169 17.16 2.69 3.94
CA ASP A 169 18.06 3.21 4.97
C ASP A 169 17.47 4.52 5.54
N ASP A 170 17.76 4.79 6.81
CA ASP A 170 17.26 6.00 7.47
C ASP A 170 17.71 7.29 6.75
N ASP A 171 16.75 8.15 6.42
CA ASP A 171 16.98 9.54 5.99
C ASP A 171 16.09 10.49 6.78
N LEU A 172 16.51 10.74 8.02
CA LEU A 172 15.83 11.65 8.95
C LEU A 172 15.86 13.12 8.47
N SER A 173 16.63 13.43 7.42
CA SER A 173 16.73 14.78 6.87
C SER A 173 15.69 15.06 5.79
N GLN A 174 15.03 14.03 5.24
CA GLN A 174 14.05 14.17 4.18
C GLN A 174 12.74 14.80 4.70
N PRO A 175 12.44 16.07 4.36
CA PRO A 175 11.36 16.83 5.00
C PRO A 175 9.95 16.42 4.54
N ASN A 176 9.83 15.72 3.41
CA ASN A 176 8.57 15.34 2.77
C ASN A 176 8.33 13.82 2.78
N CYS A 177 9.02 13.07 3.65
CA CYS A 177 8.86 11.62 3.74
C CYS A 177 7.49 11.20 4.32
N THR A 178 7.01 11.94 5.31
CA THR A 178 5.72 11.66 5.93
C THR A 178 4.59 12.22 5.08
N ILE A 179 3.67 11.35 4.66
CA ILE A 179 2.40 11.72 4.03
C ILE A 179 1.28 11.45 5.03
N PRO A 180 0.80 12.45 5.79
CA PRO A 180 -0.18 12.23 6.86
C PRO A 180 -1.53 11.75 6.34
N ASP A 181 -1.87 12.11 5.11
CA ASP A 181 -3.16 11.81 4.49
C ASP A 181 -2.98 11.54 2.98
N PRO A 182 -2.68 10.28 2.60
CA PRO A 182 -2.49 9.91 1.20
C PRO A 182 -3.73 10.15 0.32
N SER A 183 -4.94 10.22 0.91
CA SER A 183 -6.19 10.44 0.16
C SER A 183 -6.22 11.77 -0.59
N LYS A 184 -5.58 12.80 -0.02
CA LYS A 184 -5.50 14.15 -0.61
C LYS A 184 -4.51 14.24 -1.76
N HIS A 185 -3.68 13.23 -1.93
CA HIS A 185 -2.63 13.18 -2.94
C HIS A 185 -2.86 12.06 -3.95
N THR A 186 -3.85 11.20 -3.74
CA THR A 186 -4.28 10.26 -4.78
C THR A 186 -4.95 10.99 -5.92
N THR A 187 -4.40 10.72 -7.10
CA THR A 187 -4.70 11.30 -8.40
C THR A 187 -6.19 11.51 -8.60
N SER A 188 -6.58 12.78 -8.75
CA SER A 188 -7.90 13.12 -9.29
C SER A 188 -8.11 12.34 -10.58
N ILE A 189 -9.25 11.68 -10.69
CA ILE A 189 -9.65 11.05 -11.95
C ILE A 189 -9.90 12.19 -12.94
N VAL A 190 -9.15 12.23 -14.05
CA VAL A 190 -9.40 13.19 -15.12
C VAL A 190 -10.18 12.49 -16.23
N THR A 191 -11.46 12.82 -16.35
CA THR A 191 -12.33 12.28 -17.40
C THR A 191 -12.48 13.33 -18.48
N THR A 192 -12.13 13.00 -19.73
CA THR A 192 -12.32 13.91 -20.88
C THR A 192 -13.55 13.50 -21.67
N THR A 193 -14.55 14.37 -21.75
CA THR A 193 -15.74 14.17 -22.59
C THR A 193 -15.69 15.12 -23.78
N THR A 194 -16.07 14.59 -24.95
CA THR A 194 -16.21 15.40 -26.17
C THR A 194 -17.68 15.48 -26.53
N GLU A 195 -18.18 16.71 -26.67
CA GLU A 195 -19.57 16.98 -27.03
C GLU A 195 -19.63 17.83 -28.30
N LEU A 196 -20.68 17.63 -29.08
CA LEU A 196 -20.95 18.46 -30.26
C LEU A 196 -21.80 19.67 -29.86
N TRP A 197 -21.48 20.85 -30.36
CA TRP A 197 -22.24 22.08 -30.09
C TRP A 197 -22.42 22.98 -31.31
N THR A 198 -23.42 23.86 -31.25
CA THR A 198 -23.80 24.78 -32.34
C THR A 198 -22.93 26.03 -32.44
N GLY A 199 -21.89 26.16 -31.61
CA GLY A 199 -20.96 27.28 -31.67
C GLY A 199 -20.02 27.21 -32.87
N THR A 200 -19.28 28.29 -33.12
CA THR A 200 -18.37 28.43 -34.27
C THR A 200 -16.91 28.12 -33.93
N PHE A 201 -16.58 27.85 -32.68
CA PHE A 201 -15.22 27.55 -32.21
C PHE A 201 -15.20 26.36 -31.24
N THR A 202 -14.04 25.74 -31.04
CA THR A 202 -13.87 24.71 -30.01
C THR A 202 -13.80 25.36 -28.63
N SER A 203 -14.66 24.93 -27.71
CA SER A 203 -14.68 25.43 -26.34
C SER A 203 -14.27 24.35 -25.35
N THR A 204 -13.41 24.67 -24.39
CA THR A 204 -12.97 23.75 -23.33
C THR A 204 -13.38 24.30 -21.98
N SER A 205 -14.05 23.48 -21.17
CA SER A 205 -14.38 23.81 -19.78
C SER A 205 -13.93 22.71 -18.82
N THR A 206 -13.56 23.11 -17.62
CA THR A 206 -13.18 22.20 -16.54
C THR A 206 -14.26 22.23 -15.47
N GLU A 207 -14.77 21.06 -15.12
CA GLU A 207 -15.73 20.86 -14.04
C GLU A 207 -15.08 19.98 -12.96
N MET A 208 -15.40 20.25 -11.69
CA MET A 208 -14.98 19.39 -10.58
C MET A 208 -16.22 18.79 -9.93
N THR A 209 -16.19 17.48 -9.74
CA THR A 209 -17.26 16.72 -9.09
C THR A 209 -16.64 15.81 -8.05
N THR A 210 -17.18 15.83 -6.83
CA THR A 210 -16.78 14.89 -5.80
C THR A 210 -17.70 13.68 -5.87
N ILE A 211 -17.16 12.52 -6.24
CA ILE A 211 -17.89 11.26 -6.26
C ILE A 211 -17.61 10.49 -4.96
N THR A 212 -18.67 10.09 -4.27
CA THR A 212 -18.54 9.18 -3.13
C THR A 212 -18.67 7.75 -3.66
N GLY A 213 -17.55 7.02 -3.66
CA GLY A 213 -17.52 5.62 -4.07
C GLY A 213 -18.32 4.72 -3.14
N THR A 214 -18.48 3.44 -3.51
CA THR A 214 -19.13 2.41 -2.68
C THR A 214 -18.42 2.17 -1.34
N ASN A 215 -17.19 2.64 -1.19
CA ASN A 215 -16.40 2.64 0.04
C ASN A 215 -16.70 3.83 0.97
N GLY A 216 -17.59 4.75 0.60
CA GLY A 216 -17.99 5.91 1.42
C GLY A 216 -16.95 7.04 1.48
N VAL A 217 -15.86 6.94 0.70
CA VAL A 217 -14.80 7.96 0.66
C VAL A 217 -15.05 8.90 -0.53
N PRO A 218 -15.08 10.23 -0.31
CA PRO A 218 -15.18 11.19 -1.41
C PRO A 218 -13.88 11.20 -2.22
N THR A 219 -14.00 11.07 -3.54
CA THR A 219 -12.90 11.20 -4.51
C THR A 219 -13.22 12.38 -5.42
N ASP A 220 -12.26 13.28 -5.62
CA ASP A 220 -12.42 14.38 -6.55
C ASP A 220 -12.15 13.91 -7.98
N GLU A 221 -13.16 14.06 -8.83
CA GLU A 221 -13.09 13.86 -10.27
C GLU A 221 -13.05 15.22 -10.97
N THR A 222 -12.10 15.38 -11.87
CA THR A 222 -12.01 16.54 -12.76
C THR A 222 -12.52 16.12 -14.14
N ILE A 223 -13.59 16.76 -14.61
CA ILE A 223 -14.16 16.50 -15.93
C ILE A 223 -13.71 17.62 -16.86
N ILE A 224 -13.00 17.26 -17.94
CA ILE A 224 -12.66 18.19 -19.02
C ILE A 224 -13.70 18.00 -20.13
N VAL A 225 -14.56 19.00 -20.31
CA VAL A 225 -15.58 19.00 -21.37
C VAL A 225 -15.04 19.77 -22.57
N VAL A 226 -14.87 19.08 -23.70
CA VAL A 226 -14.44 19.67 -24.97
C VAL A 226 -15.63 19.73 -25.92
N LYS A 227 -16.12 20.93 -26.21
CA LYS A 227 -17.23 21.20 -27.14
C LYS A 227 -16.68 21.53 -28.52
N THR A 228 -16.94 20.65 -29.49
CA THR A 228 -16.46 20.77 -30.87
C THR A 228 -17.62 21.18 -31.80
N PRO A 229 -17.47 22.20 -32.67
CA PRO A 229 -18.54 22.64 -33.57
C PRO A 229 -19.09 21.50 -34.43
N THR A 230 -20.42 21.33 -34.46
CA THR A 230 -21.08 20.30 -35.30
C THR A 230 -21.00 20.64 -36.78
N ILE A 231 -20.84 21.92 -37.12
CA ILE A 231 -20.77 22.40 -38.48
C ILE A 231 -19.33 22.80 -38.74
N ALA A 232 -18.59 21.94 -39.43
CA ALA A 232 -17.43 22.40 -40.18
C ALA A 232 -17.94 23.54 -41.07
N SER A 233 -17.41 24.74 -40.82
CA SER A 233 -17.72 25.99 -41.54
C SER A 233 -18.27 25.70 -42.94
N THR A 234 -19.58 25.87 -43.11
CA THR A 234 -20.18 25.83 -44.44
C THR A 234 -19.51 26.94 -45.24
N ALA A 235 -18.58 26.58 -46.10
CA ALA A 235 -18.04 27.49 -47.09
C ALA A 235 -19.19 27.86 -48.02
N ILE A 236 -19.82 29.01 -47.77
CA ILE A 236 -20.87 29.54 -48.63
C ILE A 236 -20.16 30.09 -49.87
N THR A 237 -20.26 29.37 -50.98
CA THR A 237 -19.71 29.83 -52.25
C THR A 237 -20.79 30.63 -52.97
N THR A 238 -20.76 31.96 -52.87
CA THR A 238 -21.63 32.84 -53.67
C THR A 238 -20.96 33.13 -55.01
N THR A 239 -21.47 32.51 -56.07
CA THR A 239 -21.06 32.83 -57.45
C THR A 239 -22.04 33.85 -58.04
N GLU A 240 -21.58 35.08 -58.27
CA GLU A 240 -22.29 36.05 -59.09
C GLU A 240 -21.88 35.91 -60.56
N ALA A 241 -22.79 36.23 -61.49
CA ALA A 241 -22.50 36.18 -62.92
C ALA A 241 -21.51 37.29 -63.30
N TRP A 242 -20.31 36.90 -63.74
CA TRP A 242 -19.22 37.81 -64.09
C TRP A 242 -19.46 38.49 -65.46
N THR A 243 -19.37 39.82 -65.52
CA THR A 243 -19.55 40.62 -66.75
C THR A 243 -18.34 41.47 -67.15
N GLY A 244 -17.20 41.35 -66.47
CA GLY A 244 -15.98 42.15 -66.73
C GLY A 244 -14.89 41.43 -67.55
N THR A 245 -13.77 42.11 -67.84
CA THR A 245 -12.67 41.62 -68.70
C THR A 245 -11.48 40.97 -67.98
N PHE A 246 -11.47 40.90 -66.65
CA PHE A 246 -10.41 40.21 -65.88
C PHE A 246 -10.98 39.53 -64.62
N THR A 247 -10.57 38.29 -64.34
CA THR A 247 -11.08 37.54 -63.19
C THR A 247 -10.30 37.86 -61.92
N SER A 248 -10.99 38.14 -60.81
CA SER A 248 -10.40 38.11 -59.46
C SER A 248 -11.17 37.14 -58.56
N THR A 249 -10.47 36.52 -57.61
CA THR A 249 -11.04 35.63 -56.60
C THR A 249 -10.58 36.14 -55.24
N SER A 250 -11.51 36.47 -54.37
CA SER A 250 -11.25 36.75 -52.96
C SER A 250 -11.97 35.74 -52.09
N THR A 251 -11.27 35.25 -51.05
CA THR A 251 -11.84 34.40 -50.02
C THR A 251 -11.91 35.21 -48.74
N GLU A 252 -13.11 35.48 -48.24
CA GLU A 252 -13.29 36.00 -46.90
C GLU A 252 -13.74 34.86 -45.98
N MET A 253 -13.03 34.68 -44.87
CA MET A 253 -13.48 33.88 -43.74
C MET A 253 -14.20 34.81 -42.77
N THR A 254 -15.50 34.59 -42.56
CA THR A 254 -16.28 35.20 -41.48
C THR A 254 -16.22 34.33 -40.24
#